data_AF-A0A6H1R235-F1
#
_entry.id   AF-A0A6H1R235-F1
#
_cell.length_a   1.000
_cell.length_b   1.000
_cell.length_c   1.000
_cell.angle_alpha   90.00
_cell.angle_beta   90.00
_cell.angle_gamma   90.00
#
_symmetry.space_group_name_H-M   'P 1'
#
loop_
_entity.id
_entity.type
_entity.pdbx_description
1 polymer ?
#
loop_
_entity_poly.entity_id
_entity_poly.type
_entity_poly.pdbx_seq_one_letter_code
_entity_poly.pdbx_strand_id
1 'polypeptide(L)'
;MPAREDYQHHGTGLLRAAAGIAEPHWWPNPADEQECREWLRQTWTLPGLAPAIRHASPVLAAQTESILAEESVSARNVQRAALAVVRYALRFTGRSTPFGMFAGVSTASVGATTKAQWGASHRPVAHADNRWLHQVIERLEGCVELLGRLDVIFNSSTELRGARLELPGQDKISVRKSGAVLKVRDAATSPIRFDVLADRLVRSFPGAGDPRGMLISLVRNGFLLTALRAPSTITDPFGYILGKLREVNAETSPVAPLVRELEEIRGEIRAHNDAPTEEARERIVARMRNIADSVRVPLAIDLRLDAHVEIPAQVAKEMERAICWIPGPAGPLLRGTLASTCSVVPLDLPSIPLQGNPIGSLSGIFEAPQSASCAKCRAMSSSPKPTSRTPTTPGKQ
;
A
#
# COMPACT_ATOMS: atom_id res chain seq x y z
N MET A 1 -26.57 -2.64 41.17
CA MET A 1 -25.44 -3.42 40.59
C MET A 1 -24.40 -2.41 40.17
N PRO A 2 -23.22 -2.32 40.82
CA PRO A 2 -22.16 -1.45 40.31
C PRO A 2 -21.82 -1.93 38.90
N ALA A 3 -21.81 -1.01 37.94
CA ALA A 3 -21.33 -1.30 36.60
C ALA A 3 -19.92 -1.88 36.74
N ARG A 4 -19.69 -3.07 36.20
CA ARG A 4 -18.35 -3.64 36.18
C ARG A 4 -17.44 -2.67 35.43
N GLU A 5 -16.48 -2.08 36.13
CA GLU A 5 -15.38 -1.33 35.52
C GLU A 5 -14.41 -2.36 34.89
N ASP A 6 -14.85 -3.06 33.85
CA ASP A 6 -14.06 -4.13 33.20
C ASP A 6 -12.96 -3.56 32.29
N TYR A 7 -13.00 -2.26 32.00
CA TYR A 7 -12.05 -1.57 31.14
C TYR A 7 -11.35 -0.43 31.87
N GLN A 8 -10.02 -0.44 31.82
CA GLN A 8 -9.17 0.60 32.37
C GLN A 8 -8.33 1.23 31.26
N HIS A 9 -8.21 2.56 31.28
CA HIS A 9 -7.40 3.30 30.33
C HIS A 9 -5.90 3.07 30.60
N HIS A 10 -5.09 3.03 29.54
CA HIS A 10 -3.63 2.92 29.66
C HIS A 10 -2.95 4.26 30.06
N GLY A 11 -3.71 5.35 30.18
CA GLY A 11 -3.18 6.68 30.55
C GLY A 11 -2.56 7.46 29.38
N THR A 12 -2.42 6.81 28.22
CA THR A 12 -1.92 7.40 26.98
C THR A 12 -2.85 7.05 25.82
N GLY A 13 -2.99 7.96 24.87
CA GLY A 13 -3.77 7.77 23.64
C GLY A 13 -3.01 8.28 22.41
N LEU A 14 -3.50 7.89 21.24
CA LEU A 14 -3.02 8.41 19.95
C LEU A 14 -3.89 9.59 19.53
N LEU A 15 -3.33 10.78 19.50
CA LEU A 15 -3.94 11.95 18.90
C LEU A 15 -3.75 11.88 17.38
N ARG A 16 -4.84 12.09 16.63
CA ARG A 16 -4.82 12.26 15.18
C ARG A 16 -5.44 13.61 14.86
N ALA A 17 -4.73 14.45 14.12
CA ALA A 17 -5.22 15.80 13.81
C ALA A 17 -4.68 16.30 12.47
N ALA A 18 -5.40 17.25 11.90
CA ALA A 18 -5.00 17.96 10.69
C ALA A 18 -3.78 18.85 10.99
N ALA A 19 -2.90 19.01 10.01
CA ALA A 19 -1.65 19.76 10.16
C ALA A 19 -1.76 21.22 9.71
N GLY A 20 -2.72 21.53 8.84
CA GLY A 20 -2.98 22.87 8.36
C GLY A 20 -3.71 23.69 9.41
N ILE A 21 -3.08 24.80 9.81
CA ILE A 21 -3.68 25.79 10.72
C ILE A 21 -4.17 27.01 9.92
N ALA A 22 -3.58 27.27 8.76
CA ALA A 22 -3.94 28.38 7.89
C ALA A 22 -5.02 27.96 6.88
N GLU A 23 -6.14 28.68 6.88
CA GLU A 23 -7.24 28.46 5.94
C GLU A 23 -7.21 29.51 4.81
N PRO A 24 -7.66 29.17 3.59
CA PRO A 24 -7.89 30.17 2.55
C PRO A 24 -8.88 31.25 3.03
N HIS A 25 -8.61 32.51 2.70
CA HIS A 25 -9.47 33.63 3.08
C HIS A 25 -10.85 33.62 2.40
N TRP A 26 -10.97 32.94 1.25
CA TRP A 26 -12.18 32.81 0.44
C TRP A 26 -12.09 31.55 -0.41
N TRP A 27 -13.20 31.19 -1.08
CA TRP A 27 -13.29 30.04 -1.97
C TRP A 27 -13.69 30.49 -3.38
N PRO A 28 -13.05 29.97 -4.45
CA PRO A 28 -13.30 30.43 -5.81
C PRO A 28 -14.62 29.88 -6.34
N ASN A 29 -15.28 30.63 -7.21
CA ASN A 29 -16.29 30.06 -8.08
C ASN A 29 -15.63 29.07 -9.06
N PRO A 30 -15.95 27.76 -8.99
CA PRO A 30 -15.29 26.76 -9.84
C PRO A 30 -15.61 26.91 -11.34
N ALA A 31 -16.59 27.75 -11.70
CA ALA A 31 -16.92 28.07 -13.08
C ALA A 31 -16.17 29.29 -13.63
N ASP A 32 -15.52 30.08 -12.78
CA ASP A 32 -14.78 31.27 -13.18
C ASP A 32 -13.27 30.98 -13.25
N GLU A 33 -12.68 31.08 -14.44
CA GLU A 33 -11.25 30.83 -14.63
C GLU A 33 -10.38 31.83 -13.87
N GLN A 34 -10.76 33.11 -13.88
CA GLN A 34 -9.93 34.19 -13.37
C GLN A 34 -9.92 34.18 -11.84
N GLU A 35 -11.08 33.92 -11.22
CA GLU A 35 -11.14 33.63 -9.78
C GLU A 35 -10.34 32.39 -9.42
N CYS A 36 -10.43 31.32 -10.21
CA CYS A 36 -9.65 30.10 -9.95
C CYS A 36 -8.14 30.37 -9.97
N ARG A 37 -7.63 31.17 -10.91
CA ARG A 37 -6.20 31.54 -10.98
C ARG A 37 -5.79 32.38 -9.78
N GLU A 38 -6.59 33.38 -9.44
CA GLU A 38 -6.32 34.26 -8.29
C GLU A 38 -6.27 33.46 -7.00
N TRP A 39 -7.27 32.61 -6.79
CA TRP A 39 -7.36 31.77 -5.61
C TRP A 39 -6.19 30.77 -5.53
N LEU A 40 -5.81 30.15 -6.65
CA LEU A 40 -4.64 29.26 -6.69
C LEU A 40 -3.37 30.03 -6.29
N ARG A 41 -3.15 31.24 -6.82
CA ARG A 41 -1.96 32.05 -6.50
C ARG A 41 -1.86 32.37 -5.02
N GLN A 42 -2.96 32.76 -4.39
CA GLN A 42 -3.00 33.06 -2.96
C GLN A 42 -2.83 31.79 -2.12
N THR A 43 -3.61 30.75 -2.42
CA THR A 43 -3.66 29.52 -1.65
C THR A 43 -2.35 28.73 -1.72
N TRP A 44 -1.64 28.77 -2.85
CA TRP A 44 -0.36 28.07 -3.01
C TRP A 44 0.75 28.63 -2.10
N THR A 45 0.59 29.85 -1.59
CA THR A 45 1.53 30.46 -0.61
C THR A 45 1.26 30.04 0.83
N LEU A 46 0.15 29.33 1.10
CA LEU A 46 -0.16 28.88 2.46
C LEU A 46 0.93 27.92 2.98
N PRO A 47 1.46 28.16 4.19
CA PRO A 47 2.52 27.35 4.76
C PRO A 47 2.17 25.85 4.77
N GLY A 48 3.04 25.04 4.19
CA GLY A 48 2.93 23.58 4.18
C GLY A 48 1.96 22.99 3.14
N LEU A 49 1.07 23.78 2.52
CA LEU A 49 0.09 23.24 1.57
C LEU A 49 0.75 22.77 0.26
N ALA A 50 1.57 23.62 -0.38
CA ALA A 50 2.25 23.25 -1.63
C ALA A 50 3.18 22.03 -1.45
N PRO A 51 4.04 21.96 -0.41
CA PRO A 51 4.82 20.75 -0.12
C PRO A 51 3.94 19.50 0.08
N ALA A 52 2.82 19.61 0.81
CA ALA A 52 1.90 18.49 1.04
C ALA A 52 1.27 17.98 -0.27
N ILE A 53 0.87 18.89 -1.16
CA ILE A 53 0.31 18.54 -2.47
C ILE A 53 1.38 17.95 -3.39
N ARG A 54 2.59 18.52 -3.44
CA ARG A 54 3.72 17.96 -4.21
C ARG A 54 4.00 16.52 -3.85
N HIS A 55 3.96 16.19 -2.56
CA HIS A 55 4.16 14.83 -2.10
C HIS A 55 2.98 13.90 -2.45
N ALA A 56 1.74 14.29 -2.14
CA ALA A 56 0.58 13.41 -2.32
C ALA A 56 0.15 13.26 -3.78
N SER A 57 0.35 14.29 -4.60
CA SER A 57 -0.05 14.31 -6.00
C SER A 57 0.91 15.18 -6.84
N PRO A 58 2.10 14.65 -7.19
CA PRO A 58 3.09 15.37 -7.99
C PRO A 58 2.54 15.93 -9.31
N VAL A 59 1.65 15.17 -9.96
CA VAL A 59 0.98 15.60 -11.21
C VAL A 59 0.10 16.83 -11.01
N LEU A 60 -0.61 16.90 -9.88
CA LEU A 60 -1.45 18.08 -9.57
C LEU A 60 -0.58 19.28 -9.22
N ALA A 61 0.51 19.07 -8.49
CA ALA A 61 1.44 20.14 -8.16
C ALA A 61 2.07 20.73 -9.43
N ALA A 62 2.61 19.90 -10.31
CA ALA A 62 3.15 20.35 -11.59
C ALA A 62 2.12 21.12 -12.44
N GLN A 63 0.88 20.62 -12.52
CA GLN A 63 -0.21 21.33 -13.20
C GLN A 63 -0.52 22.69 -12.57
N THR A 64 -0.51 22.77 -11.25
CA THR A 64 -0.76 24.02 -10.53
C THR A 64 0.37 25.01 -10.74
N GLU A 65 1.61 24.55 -10.68
CA GLU A 65 2.81 25.37 -10.91
C GLU A 65 2.87 25.90 -12.34
N SER A 66 2.51 25.11 -13.36
CA SER A 66 2.33 25.58 -14.74
C SER A 66 1.26 26.69 -14.86
N ILE A 67 0.13 26.55 -14.15
CA ILE A 67 -0.92 27.59 -14.13
C ILE A 67 -0.39 28.88 -13.50
N LEU A 68 0.40 28.78 -12.43
CA LEU A 68 1.00 29.91 -11.71
C LEU A 68 2.13 30.58 -12.50
N ALA A 69 2.84 29.83 -13.34
CA ALA A 69 3.86 30.33 -14.27
C ALA A 69 3.27 31.00 -15.52
N GLU A 70 1.94 31.19 -15.57
CA GLU A 70 1.20 31.78 -16.69
C GLU A 70 1.38 31.05 -18.04
N GLU A 71 1.68 29.75 -17.99
CA GLU A 71 1.72 28.91 -19.18
C GLU A 71 0.31 28.81 -19.81
N SER A 72 0.25 28.58 -21.13
CA SER A 72 -1.00 28.47 -21.86
C SER A 72 -1.75 27.18 -21.50
N VAL A 73 -2.57 27.26 -20.45
CA VAL A 73 -3.41 26.15 -19.95
C VAL A 73 -4.87 26.46 -20.21
N SER A 74 -5.64 25.46 -20.68
CA SER A 74 -7.07 25.63 -20.93
C SER A 74 -7.86 25.99 -19.67
N ALA A 75 -8.89 26.84 -19.81
CA ALA A 75 -9.82 27.22 -18.74
C ALA A 75 -10.33 26.01 -17.93
N ARG A 76 -10.68 24.93 -18.63
CA ARG A 76 -11.16 23.68 -18.03
C ARG A 76 -10.13 23.03 -17.11
N ASN A 77 -8.85 23.06 -17.49
CA ASN A 77 -7.79 22.49 -16.68
C ASN A 77 -7.49 23.37 -15.45
N VAL A 78 -7.56 24.69 -15.59
CA VAL A 78 -7.46 25.63 -14.47
C VAL A 78 -8.55 25.35 -13.43
N GLN A 79 -9.81 25.29 -13.86
CA GLN A 79 -10.96 25.01 -12.99
C GLN A 79 -10.82 23.64 -12.30
N ARG A 80 -10.38 22.62 -13.04
CA ARG A 80 -10.14 21.28 -12.48
C ARG A 80 -9.01 21.26 -11.44
N ALA A 81 -7.91 21.96 -11.71
CA ALA A 81 -6.80 22.08 -10.78
C ALA A 81 -7.23 22.82 -9.51
N ALA A 82 -7.91 23.97 -9.65
CA ALA A 82 -8.46 24.73 -8.53
C ALA A 82 -9.40 23.87 -7.67
N LEU A 83 -10.35 23.15 -8.27
CA LEU A 83 -11.25 22.26 -7.54
C LEU A 83 -10.50 21.13 -6.81
N ALA A 84 -9.43 20.60 -7.41
CA ALA A 84 -8.59 19.59 -6.76
C ALA A 84 -7.82 20.18 -5.56
N VAL A 85 -7.26 21.37 -5.71
CA VAL A 85 -6.54 22.08 -4.64
C VAL A 85 -7.50 22.49 -3.51
N VAL A 86 -8.75 22.90 -3.80
CA VAL A 86 -9.80 23.14 -2.79
C VAL A 86 -10.01 21.91 -1.91
N ARG A 87 -10.11 20.72 -2.51
CA ARG A 87 -10.26 19.46 -1.76
C ARG A 87 -9.06 19.18 -0.86
N TYR A 88 -7.86 19.50 -1.32
CA TYR A 88 -6.65 19.35 -0.51
C TYR A 88 -6.57 20.39 0.62
N ALA A 89 -6.95 21.64 0.38
CA ALA A 89 -7.02 22.67 1.41
C ALA A 89 -8.01 22.29 2.52
N LEU A 90 -9.23 21.87 2.15
CA LEU A 90 -10.23 21.37 3.12
C LEU A 90 -9.75 20.14 3.88
N ARG A 91 -9.00 19.24 3.22
CA ARG A 91 -8.37 18.10 3.90
C ARG A 91 -7.32 18.58 4.90
N PHE A 92 -6.50 19.54 4.50
CA PHE A 92 -5.36 20.01 5.26
C PHE A 92 -5.78 20.66 6.58
N THR A 93 -6.94 21.31 6.61
CA THR A 93 -7.45 22.02 7.79
C THR A 93 -8.47 21.19 8.58
N GLY A 94 -9.28 20.37 7.91
CA GLY A 94 -10.44 19.75 8.54
C GLY A 94 -10.35 18.24 8.83
N ARG A 95 -9.46 17.49 8.19
CA ARG A 95 -9.49 16.02 8.26
C ARG A 95 -8.34 15.44 9.09
N SER A 96 -8.68 14.86 10.24
CA SER A 96 -7.73 14.23 11.18
C SER A 96 -7.15 12.89 10.73
N THR A 97 -7.57 12.30 9.61
CA THR A 97 -7.04 11.01 9.15
C THR A 97 -5.59 11.15 8.65
N PRO A 98 -4.58 10.53 9.31
CA PRO A 98 -3.17 10.66 8.93
C PRO A 98 -2.95 10.33 7.46
N PHE A 99 -2.27 11.23 6.76
CA PHE A 99 -2.02 11.08 5.32
C PHE A 99 -0.92 12.05 4.88
N GLY A 100 0.29 11.51 4.65
CA GLY A 100 1.42 12.32 4.24
C GLY A 100 1.64 13.48 5.19
N MET A 101 1.74 14.68 4.64
CA MET A 101 1.92 15.91 5.41
C MET A 101 0.60 16.63 5.73
N PHE A 102 -0.57 16.06 5.39
CA PHE A 102 -1.86 16.74 5.61
C PHE A 102 -2.38 16.62 7.04
N ALA A 103 -2.10 15.49 7.67
CA ALA A 103 -2.55 15.15 9.00
C ALA A 103 -1.55 14.17 9.59
N GLY A 104 -1.34 14.29 10.89
CA GLY A 104 -0.33 13.52 11.58
C GLY A 104 -0.83 12.93 12.89
N VAL A 105 0.13 12.39 13.63
CA VAL A 105 -0.10 11.80 14.94
C VAL A 105 0.74 12.46 16.01
N SER A 106 0.21 12.51 17.23
CA SER A 106 0.98 12.78 18.45
C SER A 106 0.45 11.91 19.59
N THR A 107 1.12 11.96 20.74
CA THR A 107 0.65 11.34 21.97
C THR A 107 -0.33 12.26 22.69
N ALA A 108 -1.44 11.71 23.15
CA ALA A 108 -2.28 12.31 24.16
C ALA A 108 -2.05 11.60 25.49
N SER A 109 -2.15 12.32 26.62
CA SER A 109 -2.01 11.74 27.95
C SER A 109 -3.18 12.14 28.85
N VAL A 110 -3.41 11.39 29.92
CA VAL A 110 -4.40 11.75 30.94
C VAL A 110 -3.73 12.65 31.98
N GLY A 111 -4.27 13.85 32.17
CA GLY A 111 -3.76 14.85 33.11
C GLY A 111 -4.82 15.30 34.12
N ALA A 112 -4.41 16.15 35.06
CA ALA A 112 -5.32 16.74 36.04
C ALA A 112 -6.31 17.73 35.39
N THR A 113 -5.87 18.45 34.37
CA THR A 113 -6.64 19.46 33.63
C THR A 113 -6.44 19.29 32.13
N THR A 114 -7.34 19.85 31.33
CA THR A 114 -7.16 19.90 29.88
C THR A 114 -5.96 20.78 29.53
N LYS A 115 -5.04 20.28 28.70
CA LYS A 115 -4.01 21.10 28.06
C LYS A 115 -3.96 20.75 26.58
N ALA A 116 -3.86 21.77 25.73
CA ALA A 116 -3.61 21.60 24.31
C ALA A 116 -2.55 22.61 23.89
N GLN A 117 -1.37 22.10 23.56
CA GLN A 117 -0.27 22.88 23.03
C GLN A 117 -0.05 22.46 21.58
N TRP A 118 -0.03 23.44 20.69
CA TRP A 118 0.18 23.23 19.27
C TRP A 118 1.34 24.11 18.82
N GLY A 119 2.39 23.50 18.32
CA GLY A 119 3.52 24.18 17.71
C GLY A 119 3.50 24.04 16.20
N ALA A 120 4.46 24.68 15.54
CA ALA A 120 4.61 24.66 14.08
C ALA A 120 5.68 23.66 13.61
N SER A 121 6.47 23.07 14.52
CA SER A 121 7.63 22.24 14.18
C SER A 121 7.24 20.77 13.93
N HIS A 122 6.17 20.54 13.17
CA HIS A 122 5.74 19.21 12.76
C HIS A 122 6.87 18.51 11.99
N ARG A 123 7.12 17.24 12.30
CA ARG A 123 8.24 16.48 11.73
C ARG A 123 7.74 15.43 10.73
N PRO A 124 7.99 15.59 9.42
CA PRO A 124 7.72 14.53 8.46
C PRO A 124 8.75 13.42 8.63
N VAL A 125 8.27 12.20 8.88
CA VAL A 125 9.08 10.99 8.98
C VAL A 125 8.91 10.21 7.68
N ALA A 126 9.96 10.16 6.88
CA ALA A 126 9.99 9.45 5.62
C ALA A 126 10.38 7.99 5.80
N HIS A 127 9.77 7.11 5.01
CA HIS A 127 10.14 5.70 4.91
C HIS A 127 9.85 5.18 3.50
N ALA A 128 10.48 4.06 3.12
CA ALA A 128 10.19 3.44 1.83
C ALA A 128 8.74 2.93 1.77
N ASP A 129 8.05 3.17 0.65
CA ASP A 129 6.71 2.62 0.40
C ASP A 129 6.80 1.10 0.22
N ASN A 130 5.86 0.37 0.81
CA ASN A 130 5.88 -1.10 0.78
C ASN A 130 5.69 -1.67 -0.63
N ARG A 131 5.01 -0.96 -1.55
CA ARG A 131 4.88 -1.39 -2.94
C ARG A 131 6.20 -1.21 -3.69
N TRP A 132 6.95 -0.15 -3.37
CA TRP A 132 8.29 0.02 -3.91
C TRP A 132 9.25 -1.04 -3.37
N LEU A 133 9.23 -1.29 -2.06
CA LEU A 133 10.01 -2.38 -1.45
C LEU A 133 9.66 -3.74 -2.08
N HIS A 134 8.38 -3.99 -2.36
CA HIS A 134 7.96 -5.22 -3.05
C HIS A 134 8.66 -5.39 -4.40
N GLN A 135 8.70 -4.35 -5.23
CA GLN A 135 9.37 -4.39 -6.55
C GLN A 135 10.89 -4.55 -6.43
N VAL A 136 11.50 -3.92 -5.43
CA VAL A 136 12.92 -4.13 -5.11
C VAL A 136 13.17 -5.59 -4.75
N ILE A 137 12.33 -6.19 -3.91
CA ILE A 137 12.45 -7.59 -3.53
C ILE A 137 12.27 -8.50 -4.76
N GLU A 138 11.29 -8.26 -5.63
CA GLU A 138 11.12 -9.04 -6.88
C GLU A 138 12.37 -8.99 -7.77
N ARG A 139 13.01 -7.81 -7.88
CA ARG A 139 14.26 -7.65 -8.63
C ARG A 139 15.42 -8.42 -7.99
N LEU A 140 15.52 -8.41 -6.65
CA LEU A 140 16.52 -9.17 -5.91
C LEU A 140 16.29 -10.69 -6.05
N GLU A 141 15.04 -11.14 -5.92
CA GLU A 141 14.61 -12.54 -6.10
C GLU A 141 14.81 -13.03 -7.55
N GLY A 142 14.95 -12.12 -8.51
CA GLY A 142 15.31 -12.43 -9.90
C GLY A 142 16.75 -12.89 -10.10
N CYS A 143 17.66 -12.64 -9.15
CA CYS A 143 19.05 -13.10 -9.20
C CYS A 143 19.16 -14.50 -8.58
N VAL A 144 19.46 -15.50 -9.40
CA VAL A 144 19.52 -16.91 -8.98
C VAL A 144 20.64 -17.13 -7.96
N GLU A 145 21.78 -16.46 -8.13
CA GLU A 145 22.94 -16.56 -7.23
C GLU A 145 22.64 -15.99 -5.84
N LEU A 146 21.84 -14.93 -5.75
CA LEU A 146 21.36 -14.41 -4.47
C LEU A 146 20.32 -15.37 -3.88
N LEU A 147 19.34 -15.78 -4.70
CA LEU A 147 18.25 -16.64 -4.27
C LEU A 147 18.76 -17.95 -3.67
N GLY A 148 19.79 -18.56 -4.28
CA GLY A 148 20.48 -19.76 -3.76
C GLY A 148 20.98 -19.63 -2.31
N ARG A 149 21.23 -18.40 -1.86
CA ARG A 149 21.74 -18.10 -0.52
C ARG A 149 20.66 -17.75 0.49
N LEU A 150 19.46 -17.40 0.03
CA LEU A 150 18.34 -17.01 0.87
C LEU A 150 17.64 -18.24 1.46
N ASP A 151 17.15 -18.09 2.69
CA ASP A 151 16.18 -19.02 3.24
C ASP A 151 14.81 -18.78 2.60
N VAL A 152 14.11 -19.88 2.37
CA VAL A 152 12.74 -19.91 1.90
C VAL A 152 11.86 -20.71 2.85
N ILE A 153 10.60 -20.31 2.94
CA ILE A 153 9.55 -21.02 3.69
C ILE A 153 8.33 -21.18 2.79
N PHE A 154 7.62 -22.29 2.91
CA PHE A 154 6.38 -22.50 2.20
C PHE A 154 5.28 -21.61 2.79
N ASN A 155 4.53 -20.95 1.92
CA ASN A 155 3.47 -20.05 2.34
C ASN A 155 2.34 -20.83 3.01
N SER A 156 2.16 -20.63 4.31
CA SER A 156 1.15 -21.31 5.13
C SER A 156 -0.28 -20.93 4.77
N SER A 157 -0.49 -19.86 4.00
CA SER A 157 -1.80 -19.50 3.46
C SER A 157 -2.21 -20.34 2.24
N THR A 158 -1.35 -21.24 1.77
CA THR A 158 -1.66 -22.11 0.64
C THR A 158 -2.65 -23.20 1.03
N GLU A 159 -3.74 -23.31 0.29
CA GLU A 159 -4.77 -24.31 0.49
C GLU A 159 -4.68 -25.43 -0.55
N LEU A 160 -4.96 -26.66 -0.13
CA LEU A 160 -5.08 -27.80 -1.03
C LEU A 160 -6.53 -27.95 -1.50
N ARG A 161 -6.76 -27.80 -2.81
CA ARG A 161 -8.07 -28.00 -3.45
C ARG A 161 -8.00 -29.08 -4.52
N GLY A 162 -8.45 -30.29 -4.15
CA GLY A 162 -8.39 -31.46 -5.02
C GLY A 162 -6.96 -31.77 -5.47
N ALA A 163 -6.70 -31.62 -6.77
CA ALA A 163 -5.40 -31.85 -7.38
C ALA A 163 -4.55 -30.58 -7.56
N ARG A 164 -4.88 -29.47 -6.89
CA ARG A 164 -4.17 -28.20 -7.00
C ARG A 164 -3.90 -27.56 -5.63
N LEU A 165 -2.80 -26.82 -5.55
CA LEU A 165 -2.53 -25.89 -4.46
C LEU A 165 -2.91 -24.49 -4.91
N GLU A 166 -3.58 -23.76 -4.03
CA GLU A 166 -4.16 -22.45 -4.34
C GLU A 166 -3.78 -21.45 -3.25
N LEU A 167 -3.43 -20.23 -3.67
CA LEU A 167 -3.26 -19.12 -2.73
C LEU A 167 -4.53 -18.26 -2.73
N PRO A 168 -5.11 -17.96 -1.56
CA PRO A 168 -6.24 -17.05 -1.46
C PRO A 168 -5.79 -15.63 -1.80
N GLY A 169 -6.57 -14.92 -2.62
CA GLY A 169 -6.25 -13.58 -3.09
C GLY A 169 -7.26 -13.08 -4.13
N GLN A 170 -7.09 -11.84 -4.58
CA GLN A 170 -7.93 -11.25 -5.65
C GLN A 170 -7.76 -12.01 -6.96
N ASP A 171 -6.52 -12.36 -7.29
CA ASP A 171 -6.20 -13.25 -8.41
C ASP A 171 -5.93 -14.66 -7.88
N LYS A 172 -6.71 -15.62 -8.37
CA LYS A 172 -6.55 -17.03 -7.99
C LYS A 172 -5.31 -17.62 -8.65
N ILE A 173 -4.21 -17.70 -7.90
CA ILE A 173 -2.99 -18.38 -8.35
C ILE A 173 -3.08 -19.85 -7.94
N SER A 174 -2.94 -20.75 -8.92
CA SER A 174 -3.11 -22.18 -8.69
C SER A 174 -2.06 -23.02 -9.41
N VAL A 175 -1.35 -23.87 -8.67
CA VAL A 175 -0.37 -24.82 -9.22
C VAL A 175 -0.85 -26.24 -9.06
N ARG A 176 -0.50 -27.10 -10.02
CA ARG A 176 -0.82 -28.53 -9.93
C ARG A 176 -0.12 -29.14 -8.72
N LYS A 177 -0.85 -29.94 -7.95
CA LYS A 177 -0.30 -30.79 -6.88
C LYS A 177 0.55 -31.89 -7.50
N SER A 178 1.85 -31.64 -7.66
CA SER A 178 2.81 -32.66 -8.08
C SER A 178 3.58 -33.21 -6.88
N GLY A 179 4.19 -34.40 -7.02
CA GLY A 179 5.04 -34.96 -5.98
C GLY A 179 6.20 -34.03 -5.59
N ALA A 180 6.80 -33.34 -6.58
CA ALA A 180 7.85 -32.36 -6.34
C ALA A 180 7.37 -31.16 -5.52
N VAL A 181 6.19 -30.61 -5.83
CA VAL A 181 5.64 -29.46 -5.08
C VAL A 181 5.23 -29.85 -3.66
N LEU A 182 4.68 -31.05 -3.45
CA LEU A 182 4.42 -31.56 -2.10
C LEU A 182 5.72 -31.73 -1.31
N LYS A 183 6.77 -32.26 -1.96
CA LYS A 183 8.08 -32.40 -1.31
C LYS A 183 8.67 -31.05 -0.92
N VAL A 184 8.49 -30.02 -1.75
CA VAL A 184 8.85 -28.64 -1.42
C VAL A 184 8.11 -28.16 -0.19
N ARG A 185 6.78 -28.28 -0.18
CA ARG A 185 5.94 -27.88 0.94
C ARG A 185 6.39 -28.53 2.25
N ASP A 186 6.61 -29.84 2.22
CA ASP A 186 6.97 -30.60 3.42
C ASP A 186 8.40 -30.25 3.89
N ALA A 187 9.32 -30.01 2.95
CA ALA A 187 10.71 -29.66 3.26
C ALA A 187 10.91 -28.21 3.73
N ALA A 188 10.02 -27.29 3.34
CA ALA A 188 10.09 -25.86 3.65
C ALA A 188 9.01 -25.44 4.67
N THR A 189 8.62 -26.34 5.58
CA THR A 189 7.76 -26.01 6.74
C THR A 189 8.46 -25.10 7.75
N SER A 190 9.79 -25.13 7.76
CA SER A 190 10.67 -24.21 8.48
C SER A 190 11.65 -23.58 7.49
N PRO A 191 12.28 -22.43 7.82
CA PRO A 191 13.23 -21.78 6.94
C PRO A 191 14.33 -22.74 6.46
N ILE A 192 14.50 -22.84 5.15
CA ILE A 192 15.52 -23.67 4.51
C ILE A 192 16.19 -22.90 3.38
N ARG A 193 17.52 -22.96 3.30
CA ARG A 193 18.26 -22.34 2.22
C ARG A 193 17.85 -22.89 0.86
N PHE A 194 17.66 -22.01 -0.12
CA PHE A 194 17.15 -22.36 -1.45
C PHE A 194 17.99 -23.44 -2.15
N ASP A 195 19.32 -23.34 -2.14
CA ASP A 195 20.18 -24.36 -2.75
C ASP A 195 20.08 -25.71 -2.04
N VAL A 196 19.94 -25.71 -0.71
CA VAL A 196 19.75 -26.95 0.06
C VAL A 196 18.40 -27.59 -0.30
N LEU A 197 17.36 -26.79 -0.51
CA LEU A 197 16.07 -27.27 -0.98
C LEU A 197 16.16 -27.86 -2.40
N ALA A 198 16.89 -27.19 -3.31
CA ALA A 198 17.15 -27.71 -4.66
C ALA A 198 17.88 -29.06 -4.62
N ASP A 199 18.94 -29.18 -3.83
CA ASP A 199 19.71 -30.42 -3.67
C ASP A 199 18.87 -31.57 -3.04
N ARG A 200 17.95 -31.23 -2.13
CA ARG A 200 16.99 -32.22 -1.58
C ARG A 200 16.04 -32.74 -2.66
N LEU A 201 15.61 -31.89 -3.59
CA LEU A 201 14.74 -32.30 -4.69
C LEU A 201 15.48 -33.16 -5.70
N VAL A 202 16.71 -32.79 -6.08
CA VAL A 202 17.55 -33.60 -6.98
C VAL A 202 17.74 -35.02 -6.43
N ARG A 203 17.99 -35.16 -5.13
CA ARG A 203 18.11 -36.47 -4.46
C ARG A 203 16.79 -37.24 -4.38
N SER A 204 15.67 -36.55 -4.23
CA SER A 204 14.35 -37.18 -4.10
C SER A 204 13.76 -37.62 -5.44
N PHE A 205 14.18 -37.00 -6.55
CA PHE A 205 13.70 -37.28 -7.90
C PHE A 205 14.87 -37.40 -8.89
N PRO A 206 15.68 -38.48 -8.82
CA PRO A 206 16.76 -38.71 -9.78
C PRO A 206 16.21 -38.78 -11.22
N GLY A 207 16.76 -37.97 -12.13
CA GLY A 207 16.36 -37.95 -13.54
C GLY A 207 15.31 -36.89 -13.93
N ALA A 208 14.81 -36.09 -12.98
CA ALA A 208 13.80 -35.05 -13.27
C ALA A 208 14.38 -33.70 -13.79
N GLY A 209 15.71 -33.59 -13.94
CA GLY A 209 16.39 -32.35 -14.34
C GLY A 209 16.62 -31.37 -13.18
N ASP A 210 16.99 -30.13 -13.50
CA ASP A 210 17.26 -29.08 -12.50
C ASP A 210 15.94 -28.50 -11.91
N PRO A 211 15.68 -28.65 -10.59
CA PRO A 211 14.46 -28.16 -9.98
C PRO A 211 14.41 -26.63 -9.81
N ARG A 212 15.52 -25.89 -10.00
CA ARG A 212 15.59 -24.45 -9.72
C ARG A 212 14.54 -23.63 -10.48
N GLY A 213 14.27 -23.96 -11.74
CA GLY A 213 13.24 -23.27 -12.53
C GLY A 213 11.84 -23.39 -11.92
N MET A 214 11.49 -24.56 -11.39
CA MET A 214 10.23 -24.78 -10.67
C MET A 214 10.21 -23.99 -9.35
N LEU A 215 11.29 -24.03 -8.58
CA LEU A 215 11.38 -23.30 -7.31
C LEU A 215 11.28 -21.77 -7.50
N ILE A 216 11.95 -21.23 -8.51
CA ILE A 216 11.84 -19.81 -8.89
C ILE A 216 10.39 -19.48 -9.26
N SER A 217 9.70 -20.36 -9.99
CA SER A 217 8.28 -20.18 -10.29
C SER A 217 7.43 -20.16 -9.02
N LEU A 218 7.69 -21.04 -8.04
CA LEU A 218 6.97 -21.03 -6.77
C LEU A 218 7.23 -19.75 -5.95
N VAL A 219 8.45 -19.20 -5.99
CA VAL A 219 8.77 -17.91 -5.36
C VAL A 219 8.01 -16.78 -6.05
N ARG A 220 8.09 -16.68 -7.37
CA ARG A 220 7.39 -15.65 -8.17
C ARG A 220 5.87 -15.67 -7.97
N ASN A 221 5.30 -16.86 -7.77
CA ASN A 221 3.86 -17.05 -7.56
C ASN A 221 3.46 -17.01 -6.07
N GLY A 222 4.39 -16.71 -5.14
CA GLY A 222 4.10 -16.54 -3.71
C GLY A 222 3.85 -17.82 -2.91
N PHE A 223 4.08 -19.00 -3.48
CA PHE A 223 3.98 -20.28 -2.76
C PHE A 223 5.22 -20.54 -1.88
N LEU A 224 6.37 -20.01 -2.29
CA LEU A 224 7.57 -19.93 -1.47
C LEU A 224 7.84 -18.46 -1.15
N LEU A 225 7.96 -18.16 0.15
CA LEU A 225 8.33 -16.84 0.63
C LEU A 225 9.82 -16.84 0.93
N THR A 226 10.53 -15.83 0.46
CA THR A 226 11.96 -15.65 0.77
C THR A 226 12.14 -14.89 2.09
N ALA A 227 13.31 -15.05 2.72
CA ALA A 227 13.67 -14.32 3.93
C ALA A 227 13.67 -12.79 3.77
N LEU A 228 13.64 -12.25 2.53
CA LEU A 228 13.54 -10.81 2.25
C LEU A 228 12.15 -10.25 2.57
N ARG A 229 11.11 -11.09 2.64
CA ARG A 229 9.75 -10.66 2.96
C ARG A 229 9.64 -10.42 4.48
N ALA A 230 9.74 -9.15 4.89
CA ALA A 230 9.69 -8.76 6.29
C ALA A 230 8.36 -9.16 6.97
N PRO A 231 8.38 -9.70 8.20
CA PRO A 231 7.17 -9.88 9.00
C PRO A 231 6.43 -8.55 9.21
N SER A 232 5.10 -8.59 9.27
CA SER A 232 4.26 -7.38 9.44
C SER A 232 4.44 -6.67 10.78
N THR A 233 5.08 -7.31 11.76
CA THR A 233 5.41 -6.75 13.07
C THR A 233 6.69 -5.89 13.04
N ILE A 234 7.46 -5.94 11.96
CA ILE A 234 8.68 -5.15 11.81
C ILE A 234 8.32 -3.72 11.42
N THR A 235 8.83 -2.76 12.19
CA THR A 235 8.57 -1.32 11.98
C THR A 235 9.53 -0.67 10.98
N ASP A 236 10.70 -1.27 10.71
CA ASP A 236 11.65 -0.85 9.67
C ASP A 236 11.88 -2.00 8.66
N PRO A 237 10.94 -2.23 7.72
CA PRO A 237 11.06 -3.30 6.74
C PRO A 237 12.24 -3.09 5.79
N PHE A 238 12.58 -1.83 5.47
CA PHE A 238 13.73 -1.54 4.60
C PHE A 238 15.05 -1.93 5.27
N GLY A 239 15.20 -1.59 6.56
CA GLY A 239 16.34 -2.01 7.35
C GLY A 239 16.45 -3.51 7.56
N TYR A 240 15.32 -4.19 7.74
CA TYR A 240 15.26 -5.64 7.81
C TYR A 240 15.81 -6.29 6.54
N ILE A 241 15.37 -5.83 5.36
CA ILE A 241 15.82 -6.36 4.06
C ILE A 241 17.33 -6.20 3.91
N LEU A 242 17.88 -5.01 4.20
CA LEU A 242 19.32 -4.77 4.14
C LEU A 242 20.11 -5.58 5.18
N GLY A 243 19.51 -5.87 6.34
CA GLY A 243 20.06 -6.84 7.30
C GLY A 243 20.22 -8.22 6.68
N LYS A 244 19.15 -8.74 6.06
CA LYS A 244 19.16 -10.04 5.39
C LYS A 244 20.12 -10.13 4.22
N LEU A 245 20.24 -9.06 3.43
CA LEU A 245 21.21 -9.01 2.32
C LEU A 245 22.66 -9.08 2.81
N ARG A 246 22.99 -8.43 3.93
CA ARG A 246 24.32 -8.52 4.57
C ARG A 246 24.59 -9.91 5.13
N GLU A 247 23.62 -10.54 5.79
CA GLU A 247 23.75 -11.91 6.33
C GLU A 247 24.13 -12.94 5.25
N VAL A 248 23.65 -12.75 4.01
CA VAL A 248 23.91 -13.66 2.89
C VAL A 248 25.06 -13.21 1.97
N ASN A 249 25.83 -12.21 2.39
CA ASN A 249 26.94 -11.63 1.64
C ASN A 249 26.54 -11.21 0.21
N ALA A 250 25.42 -10.50 0.06
CA ALA A 250 24.87 -10.09 -1.22
C ALA A 250 25.82 -9.19 -2.03
N GLU A 251 26.79 -8.53 -1.38
CA GLU A 251 27.86 -7.75 -2.01
C GLU A 251 28.80 -8.58 -2.90
N THR A 252 28.81 -9.91 -2.74
CA THR A 252 29.56 -10.83 -3.62
C THR A 252 28.69 -11.42 -4.75
N SER A 253 27.47 -10.93 -4.92
CA SER A 253 26.54 -11.38 -5.97
C SER A 253 26.34 -10.31 -7.05
N PRO A 254 25.76 -10.65 -8.21
CA PRO A 254 25.49 -9.68 -9.29
C PRO A 254 24.63 -8.48 -8.86
N VAL A 255 23.87 -8.58 -7.77
CA VAL A 255 23.05 -7.47 -7.25
C VAL A 255 23.83 -6.48 -6.38
N ALA A 256 25.13 -6.66 -6.15
CA ALA A 256 25.94 -5.80 -5.29
C ALA A 256 25.82 -4.29 -5.59
N PRO A 257 25.73 -3.82 -6.86
CA PRO A 257 25.49 -2.40 -7.14
C PRO A 257 24.13 -1.91 -6.62
N LEU A 258 23.08 -2.74 -6.77
CA LEU A 258 21.75 -2.42 -6.26
C LEU A 258 21.75 -2.39 -4.73
N VAL A 259 22.41 -3.33 -4.06
CA VAL A 259 22.51 -3.34 -2.59
C VAL A 259 23.17 -2.05 -2.07
N ARG A 260 24.27 -1.62 -2.70
CA ARG A 260 24.94 -0.35 -2.35
C ARG A 260 24.03 0.86 -2.52
N GLU A 261 23.34 0.95 -3.65
CA GLU A 261 22.36 2.02 -3.89
C GLU A 261 21.25 2.04 -2.82
N LEU A 262 20.74 0.86 -2.41
CA LEU A 262 19.73 0.75 -1.37
C LEU A 262 20.26 1.18 0.02
N GLU A 263 21.50 0.85 0.35
CA GLU A 263 22.14 1.30 1.60
C GLU A 263 22.30 2.82 1.63
N GLU A 264 22.73 3.42 0.52
CA GLU A 264 22.85 4.88 0.38
C GLU A 264 21.49 5.57 0.51
N ILE A 265 20.46 5.08 -0.19
CA ILE A 265 19.10 5.62 -0.07
C ILE A 265 18.59 5.53 1.37
N ARG A 266 18.80 4.40 2.07
CA ARG A 266 18.41 4.29 3.48
C ARG A 266 19.17 5.29 4.36
N GLY A 267 20.46 5.51 4.08
CA GLY A 267 21.26 6.54 4.74
C GLY A 267 20.69 7.94 4.53
N GLU A 268 20.30 8.28 3.30
CA GLU A 268 19.66 9.56 2.98
C GLU A 268 18.29 9.72 3.64
N ILE A 269 17.47 8.67 3.69
CA ILE A 269 16.18 8.68 4.41
C ILE A 269 16.41 8.96 5.89
N ARG A 270 17.41 8.33 6.51
CA ARG A 270 17.75 8.58 7.92
C ARG A 270 18.19 10.03 8.13
N ALA A 271 19.08 10.54 7.30
CA ALA A 271 19.54 11.93 7.36
C ALA A 271 18.38 12.93 7.17
N HIS A 272 17.46 12.66 6.24
CA HIS A 272 16.24 13.44 6.08
C HIS A 272 15.36 13.41 7.34
N ASN A 273 15.21 12.25 7.98
CA ASN A 273 14.37 12.15 9.18
C ASN A 273 14.96 12.91 10.39
N ASP A 274 16.28 13.07 10.43
CA ASP A 274 16.98 13.89 11.43
C ASP A 274 16.86 15.40 11.10
N ALA A 275 16.99 15.77 9.83
CA ALA A 275 16.90 17.14 9.32
C ALA A 275 16.04 17.21 8.03
N PRO A 276 14.70 17.34 8.14
CA PRO A 276 13.82 17.20 6.99
C PRO A 276 13.85 18.42 6.08
N THR A 277 14.20 18.20 4.81
CA THR A 277 14.13 19.21 3.76
C THR A 277 13.39 18.67 2.54
N GLU A 278 12.81 19.56 1.74
CA GLU A 278 12.08 19.17 0.53
C GLU A 278 13.03 18.65 -0.55
N GLU A 279 14.17 19.31 -0.72
CA GLU A 279 15.21 18.96 -1.69
C GLU A 279 15.77 17.56 -1.41
N ALA A 280 15.93 17.19 -0.13
CA ALA A 280 16.33 15.83 0.24
C ALA A 280 15.29 14.80 -0.20
N ARG A 281 13.99 15.07 0.02
CA ARG A 281 12.92 14.15 -0.42
C ARG A 281 12.87 13.99 -1.93
N GLU A 282 12.99 15.09 -2.67
CA GLU A 282 13.00 15.06 -4.14
C GLU A 282 14.15 14.24 -4.68
N ARG A 283 15.37 14.43 -4.15
CA ARG A 283 16.54 13.62 -4.51
C ARG A 283 16.34 12.13 -4.21
N ILE A 284 15.85 11.80 -3.01
CA ILE A 284 15.57 10.41 -2.61
C ILE A 284 14.54 9.79 -3.57
N VAL A 285 13.43 10.48 -3.84
CA VAL A 285 12.39 10.01 -4.76
C VAL A 285 12.94 9.77 -6.16
N ALA A 286 13.79 10.66 -6.68
CA ALA A 286 14.43 10.48 -7.98
C ALA A 286 15.30 9.21 -8.02
N ARG A 287 16.13 8.97 -6.99
CA ARG A 287 16.95 7.75 -6.87
C ARG A 287 16.08 6.50 -6.81
N MET A 288 15.00 6.53 -6.00
CA MET A 288 14.08 5.40 -5.88
C MET A 288 13.36 5.08 -7.19
N ARG A 289 12.98 6.10 -7.98
CA ARG A 289 12.39 5.91 -9.33
C ARG A 289 13.35 5.26 -10.32
N ASN A 290 14.64 5.59 -10.25
CA ASN A 290 15.67 4.94 -11.08
C ASN A 290 15.79 3.43 -10.79
N ILE A 291 15.43 2.99 -9.58
CA ILE A 291 15.37 1.57 -9.24
C ILE A 291 14.05 0.94 -9.70
N ALA A 292 12.93 1.61 -9.43
CA ALA A 292 11.59 1.15 -9.77
C ALA A 292 10.61 2.32 -9.94
N ASP A 293 10.13 2.53 -11.18
CA ASP A 293 9.34 3.70 -11.56
C ASP A 293 7.81 3.48 -11.51
N SER A 294 7.34 2.23 -11.45
CA SER A 294 5.90 1.95 -11.47
C SER A 294 5.14 2.39 -10.22
N VAL A 295 5.83 2.73 -9.13
CA VAL A 295 5.19 3.19 -7.90
C VAL A 295 5.09 4.71 -7.92
N ARG A 296 3.86 5.21 -7.94
CA ARG A 296 3.56 6.66 -8.00
C ARG A 296 4.30 7.48 -6.93
N VAL A 297 4.35 6.96 -5.70
CA VAL A 297 4.97 7.59 -4.53
C VAL A 297 5.86 6.55 -3.85
N PRO A 298 7.17 6.47 -4.21
CA PRO A 298 8.07 5.44 -3.68
C PRO A 298 8.56 5.75 -2.25
N LEU A 299 8.52 7.02 -1.85
CA LEU A 299 8.83 7.48 -0.51
C LEU A 299 7.53 7.87 0.18
N ALA A 300 7.14 7.16 1.24
CA ALA A 300 5.97 7.50 2.04
C ALA A 300 6.36 8.40 3.23
N ILE A 301 5.42 9.23 3.69
CA ILE A 301 5.61 10.13 4.83
C ILE A 301 4.50 9.91 5.85
N ASP A 302 4.91 9.75 7.10
CA ASP A 302 4.04 9.91 8.26
C ASP A 302 4.42 11.20 8.98
N LEU A 303 3.43 12.01 9.36
CA LEU A 303 3.68 13.27 10.04
C LEU A 303 3.59 13.10 11.57
N ARG A 304 4.68 13.41 12.27
CA ARG A 304 4.65 13.59 13.73
C ARG A 304 4.28 15.02 14.04
N LEU A 305 3.13 15.22 14.64
CA LEU A 305 2.66 16.55 15.02
C LEU A 305 3.48 17.09 16.19
N ASP A 306 3.79 18.37 16.11
CA ASP A 306 4.30 19.16 17.22
C ASP A 306 3.11 19.60 18.07
N ALA A 307 2.57 18.64 18.81
CA ALA A 307 1.38 18.83 19.61
C ALA A 307 1.48 18.02 20.90
N HIS A 308 1.11 18.62 22.02
CA HIS A 308 0.97 17.93 23.30
C HIS A 308 -0.43 18.16 23.84
N VAL A 309 -1.16 17.06 24.07
CA VAL A 309 -2.54 17.11 24.55
C VAL A 309 -2.69 16.30 25.83
N GLU A 310 -3.24 16.93 26.85
CA GLU A 310 -3.69 16.30 28.09
C GLU A 310 -5.21 16.36 28.16
N ILE A 311 -5.85 15.20 28.34
CA ILE A 311 -7.28 15.11 28.63
C ILE A 311 -7.49 14.93 30.14
N PRO A 312 -8.53 15.54 30.75
CA PRO A 312 -8.84 15.32 32.15
C PRO A 312 -9.16 13.84 32.44
N ALA A 313 -8.82 13.38 33.64
CA ALA A 313 -9.17 12.04 34.11
C ALA A 313 -10.68 11.73 34.00
N GLN A 314 -11.54 12.74 34.11
CA GLN A 314 -12.99 12.57 33.90
C GLN A 314 -13.32 12.10 32.48
N VAL A 315 -12.67 12.64 31.45
CA VAL A 315 -12.90 12.21 30.06
C VAL A 315 -12.46 10.77 29.87
N ALA A 316 -11.29 10.40 30.43
CA ALA A 316 -10.80 9.02 30.36
C ALA A 316 -11.76 8.03 31.04
N LYS A 317 -12.31 8.39 32.21
CA LYS A 317 -13.35 7.60 32.89
C LYS A 317 -14.64 7.47 32.10
N GLU A 318 -15.05 8.53 31.40
CA GLU A 318 -16.21 8.44 30.50
C GLU A 318 -15.93 7.52 29.30
N MET A 319 -14.70 7.47 28.78
CA MET A 319 -14.30 6.52 27.73
C MET A 319 -14.33 5.07 28.23
N GLU A 320 -13.85 4.81 29.46
CA GLU A 320 -13.94 3.49 30.13
C GLU A 320 -15.40 3.05 30.34
N ARG A 321 -16.28 3.98 30.72
CA ARG A 321 -17.71 3.71 30.83
C ARG A 321 -18.31 3.43 29.46
N ALA A 322 -18.00 4.23 28.45
CA ALA A 322 -18.57 4.11 27.12
C ALA A 322 -18.28 2.75 26.48
N ILE A 323 -17.06 2.22 26.63
CA ILE A 323 -16.71 0.89 26.10
C ILE A 323 -17.52 -0.23 26.75
N CYS A 324 -17.93 -0.09 28.02
CA CYS A 324 -18.80 -1.07 28.68
C CYS A 324 -20.20 -1.16 28.04
N TRP A 325 -20.63 -0.13 27.30
CA TRP A 325 -21.90 -0.12 26.57
C TRP A 325 -21.76 -0.60 25.11
N ILE A 326 -20.53 -0.71 24.61
CA ILE A 326 -20.29 -1.31 23.30
C ILE A 326 -20.35 -2.82 23.52
N PRO A 327 -21.37 -3.53 23.01
CA PRO A 327 -21.42 -4.97 23.14
C PRO A 327 -20.12 -5.53 22.54
N GLY A 328 -19.37 -6.29 23.35
CA GLY A 328 -18.15 -6.95 22.88
C GLY A 328 -18.46 -7.75 21.61
N PRO A 329 -17.47 -8.01 20.75
CA PRO A 329 -17.68 -8.78 19.53
C PRO A 329 -18.04 -10.23 19.91
N ALA A 330 -19.30 -10.49 20.22
CA ALA A 330 -19.91 -11.76 19.93
C ALA A 330 -19.96 -11.80 18.40
N GLY A 331 -18.85 -12.22 17.78
CA GLY A 331 -18.77 -12.37 16.33
C GLY A 331 -20.00 -13.14 15.85
N PRO A 332 -20.93 -12.52 15.12
CA PRO A 332 -22.17 -13.20 14.70
C PRO A 332 -21.87 -14.39 13.79
N LEU A 333 -20.66 -14.41 13.21
CA LEU A 333 -20.25 -15.28 12.12
C LEU A 333 -19.79 -16.67 12.56
N LEU A 334 -19.62 -16.93 13.87
CA LEU A 334 -19.21 -18.25 14.38
C LEU A 334 -20.37 -19.04 15.02
N ARG A 335 -21.58 -18.49 15.07
CA ARG A 335 -22.75 -19.20 15.58
C ARG A 335 -23.54 -19.83 14.44
N GLY A 336 -23.32 -21.12 14.19
CA GLY A 336 -24.33 -21.95 13.51
C GLY A 336 -23.87 -22.98 12.48
N THR A 337 -22.58 -23.11 12.15
CA THR A 337 -22.15 -24.00 11.04
C THR A 337 -21.43 -25.28 11.46
N LEU A 338 -20.96 -25.39 12.70
CA LEU A 338 -20.36 -26.62 13.25
C LEU A 338 -21.23 -27.16 14.39
N ALA A 339 -22.24 -27.95 14.05
CA ALA A 339 -23.03 -28.72 15.01
C ALA A 339 -22.52 -30.18 15.03
N SER A 340 -21.31 -30.39 15.54
CA SER A 340 -20.85 -31.69 16.04
C SER A 340 -19.98 -31.44 17.26
N THR A 341 -20.43 -31.90 18.42
CA THR A 341 -19.80 -31.67 19.73
C THR A 341 -18.59 -32.58 20.00
N CYS A 342 -18.20 -33.45 19.06
CA CYS A 342 -17.16 -34.46 19.27
C CYS A 342 -15.96 -34.39 18.30
N SER A 343 -15.81 -33.33 17.51
CA SER A 343 -14.70 -33.22 16.55
C SER A 343 -13.87 -31.96 16.79
N VAL A 344 -12.58 -32.12 17.10
CA VAL A 344 -11.59 -31.06 16.90
C VAL A 344 -11.33 -31.00 15.41
N VAL A 345 -11.71 -29.91 14.74
CA VAL A 345 -11.51 -29.70 13.30
C VAL A 345 -10.27 -28.84 13.12
N PRO A 346 -9.13 -29.38 12.63
CA PRO A 346 -7.98 -28.58 12.25
C PRO A 346 -8.34 -27.60 11.14
N LEU A 347 -7.59 -26.51 10.98
CA LEU A 347 -7.73 -25.51 9.90
C LEU A 347 -7.64 -26.09 8.46
N ASP A 348 -7.36 -27.39 8.31
CA ASP A 348 -7.42 -28.14 7.06
C ASP A 348 -8.87 -28.48 6.64
N LEU A 349 -9.75 -27.50 6.55
CA LEU A 349 -10.96 -27.63 5.73
C LEU A 349 -10.61 -27.24 4.30
N PRO A 350 -10.36 -28.19 3.37
CA PRO A 350 -10.61 -27.89 1.97
C PRO A 350 -12.09 -27.48 1.89
N SER A 351 -12.44 -26.39 1.21
CA SER A 351 -13.86 -26.09 0.99
C SER A 351 -14.45 -27.24 0.16
N ILE A 352 -15.07 -28.19 0.85
CA ILE A 352 -16.03 -29.12 0.27
C ILE A 352 -17.10 -28.23 -0.37
N PRO A 353 -17.70 -28.58 -1.52
CA PRO A 353 -18.53 -27.68 -2.33
C PRO A 353 -19.79 -27.10 -1.66
N LEU A 354 -19.99 -27.33 -0.36
CA LEU A 354 -21.21 -26.94 0.34
C LEU A 354 -21.04 -25.76 1.30
N GLN A 355 -19.83 -25.41 1.75
CA GLN A 355 -19.67 -24.35 2.76
C GLN A 355 -18.39 -23.55 2.52
N GLY A 356 -18.51 -22.46 1.75
CA GLY A 356 -17.47 -21.46 1.58
C GLY A 356 -17.17 -20.72 2.89
N ASN A 357 -16.25 -19.75 2.80
CA ASN A 357 -15.89 -18.91 3.94
C ASN A 357 -17.13 -18.22 4.55
N PRO A 358 -17.11 -17.88 5.85
CA PRO A 358 -18.21 -17.15 6.48
C PRO A 358 -18.59 -15.95 5.63
N ILE A 359 -19.90 -15.70 5.49
CA ILE A 359 -20.43 -14.52 4.82
C ILE A 359 -19.80 -13.29 5.48
N GLY A 360 -19.05 -12.48 4.72
CA GLY A 360 -18.29 -11.34 5.26
C GLY A 360 -16.82 -11.61 5.59
N SER A 361 -16.27 -12.78 5.25
CA SER A 361 -14.82 -12.96 5.15
C SER A 361 -14.23 -12.05 4.05
N LEU A 362 -13.00 -11.55 4.23
CA LEU A 362 -12.34 -10.65 3.27
C LEU A 362 -12.22 -11.23 1.86
N SER A 363 -12.29 -12.55 1.70
CA SER A 363 -12.38 -13.25 0.42
C SER A 363 -13.74 -13.10 -0.30
N GLY A 364 -14.83 -12.87 0.44
CA GLY A 364 -16.18 -12.68 -0.10
C GLY A 364 -16.61 -11.22 -0.24
N ILE A 365 -15.80 -10.26 0.20
CA ILE A 365 -16.11 -8.82 0.12
C ILE A 365 -15.52 -8.19 -1.17
N PHE A 366 -14.67 -8.91 -1.90
CA PHE A 366 -14.04 -8.44 -3.15
C PHE A 366 -14.69 -8.95 -4.44
N GLU A 367 -15.89 -9.54 -4.41
CA GLU A 367 -16.74 -9.61 -5.60
C GLU A 367 -17.47 -8.27 -5.77
N ALA A 368 -16.78 -7.29 -6.35
CA ALA A 368 -17.46 -6.13 -6.91
C ALA A 368 -18.28 -6.61 -8.13
N PRO A 369 -19.55 -6.19 -8.28
CA PRO A 369 -20.35 -6.56 -9.44
C PRO A 369 -19.65 -6.02 -10.70
N GLN A 370 -19.39 -6.94 -11.64
CA GLN A 370 -18.97 -6.59 -12.98
C GLN A 370 -19.94 -5.55 -13.54
N SER A 371 -19.44 -4.33 -13.76
CA SER A 371 -20.16 -3.33 -14.53
C SER A 371 -20.45 -3.93 -15.90
N ALA A 372 -21.72 -4.22 -16.17
CA ALA A 372 -22.23 -4.52 -17.50
C ALA A 372 -21.99 -3.30 -18.41
N SER A 373 -20.79 -3.21 -18.98
CA SER A 373 -20.47 -2.27 -20.03
C SER A 373 -21.21 -2.69 -21.29
N CYS A 374 -22.32 -1.99 -21.54
CA CYS A 374 -23.15 -2.04 -22.73
C CYS A 374 -22.32 -2.12 -24.03
N ALA A 375 -22.44 -3.24 -24.75
CA ALA A 375 -21.80 -3.51 -26.04
C ALA A 375 -22.41 -2.69 -27.21
N LYS A 376 -22.81 -1.43 -26.99
CA LYS A 376 -23.45 -0.57 -28.00
C LYS A 376 -22.76 0.77 -28.27
N CYS A 377 -21.63 1.07 -27.62
CA CYS A 377 -20.86 2.31 -27.86
C CYS A 377 -19.59 2.13 -28.69
N ARG A 378 -19.37 0.98 -29.34
CA ARG A 378 -18.19 0.71 -30.19
C ARG A 378 -18.49 0.63 -31.70
N ALA A 379 -19.58 1.26 -32.14
CA ALA A 379 -19.98 1.33 -33.54
C ALA A 379 -20.42 2.75 -33.95
N MET A 380 -19.63 3.78 -33.63
CA MET A 380 -19.75 5.12 -34.20
C MET A 380 -18.36 5.79 -34.26
N SER A 381 -17.43 5.21 -35.02
CA SER A 381 -16.21 5.89 -35.46
C SER A 381 -15.51 5.08 -36.56
N SER A 382 -16.15 4.98 -37.72
CA SER A 382 -15.47 4.56 -38.96
C SER A 382 -16.14 5.25 -40.14
N SER A 383 -15.63 6.43 -40.49
CA SER A 383 -15.95 7.10 -41.75
C SER A 383 -15.44 6.25 -42.93
N PRO A 384 -16.24 6.03 -43.98
CA PRO A 384 -15.78 5.32 -45.18
C PRO A 384 -15.03 6.27 -46.13
N LYS A 385 -13.89 5.80 -46.66
CA LYS A 385 -13.19 6.40 -47.81
C LYS A 385 -14.04 6.25 -49.07
N PRO A 386 -14.13 7.27 -49.96
CA PRO A 386 -14.83 7.13 -51.22
C PRO A 386 -13.94 6.47 -52.27
N THR A 387 -14.40 5.36 -52.85
CA THR A 387 -13.85 4.77 -54.08
C THR A 387 -14.61 5.30 -55.28
N SER A 388 -13.88 5.97 -56.17
CA SER A 388 -14.29 6.43 -57.49
C SER A 388 -14.77 5.28 -58.38
N ARG A 389 -15.96 5.41 -58.98
CA ARG A 389 -16.33 4.74 -60.24
C ARG A 389 -17.01 5.73 -61.17
N THR A 390 -16.42 5.84 -62.34
CA THR A 390 -16.86 6.59 -63.53
C THR A 390 -18.18 6.09 -64.10
N PRO A 391 -18.99 6.96 -64.74
CA PRO A 391 -20.29 6.60 -65.29
C PRO A 391 -20.19 6.19 -66.77
N THR A 392 -21.05 5.24 -67.17
CA THR A 392 -21.40 4.95 -68.56
C THR A 392 -22.87 5.28 -68.78
N THR A 393 -23.14 6.31 -69.60
CA THR A 393 -24.39 6.57 -70.35
C THR A 393 -24.61 5.46 -71.40
N PRO A 394 -25.80 5.24 -72.01
CA PRO A 394 -26.78 6.19 -72.60
C PRO A 394 -28.26 5.89 -72.17
N GLY A 395 -29.35 6.60 -72.48
CA GLY A 395 -29.74 7.76 -73.29
C GLY A 395 -31.27 7.68 -73.57
N LYS A 396 -31.91 8.82 -73.91
CA LYS A 396 -33.32 9.01 -74.39
C LYS A 396 -34.42 8.84 -73.31
N GLN A 397 -35.44 9.69 -73.16
CA GLN A 397 -36.14 10.64 -74.04
C GLN A 397 -36.33 11.99 -73.33
#